data_AF-K1ZJW2-F1
#
_entry.id   AF-K1ZJW2-F1
#
_cell.length_a   1.000
_cell.length_b   1.000
_cell.length_c   1.000
_cell.angle_alpha   90.00
_cell.angle_beta   90.00
_cell.angle_gamma   90.00
#
_symmetry.space_group_name_H-M   'P 1'
#
loop_
_entity.id
_entity.type
_entity.pdbx_description
1 polymer ?
#
loop_
_entity_poly.entity_id
_entity_poly.type
_entity_poly.pdbx_seq_one_letter_code
_entity_poly.pdbx_strand_id
1 'polypeptide(L)' 'MKKNIAFYKLLLEKDITIKEIARQTGLSMNWIHKIANGIYPGHNVRPMIAKILKEPENKIWPAELKK' A
#
# COMPACT_ATOMS: atom_id res chain seq x y z
N MET A 1 -7.19 15.04 -0.53
CA MET A 1 -6.75 13.67 -0.88
C MET A 1 -7.31 12.72 0.18
N LYS A 2 -8.07 11.68 -0.21
CA LYS A 2 -8.53 10.67 0.75
C LYS A 2 -7.35 9.76 1.11
N LYS A 3 -6.90 9.79 2.37
CA LYS A 3 -5.84 8.89 2.84
C LYS A 3 -6.30 7.45 2.71
N ASN A 4 -5.41 6.53 2.31
CA ASN A 4 -5.70 5.11 2.31
C ASN A 4 -5.58 4.57 3.76
N ILE A 5 -6.66 4.76 4.54
CA ILE A 5 -6.73 4.36 5.95
C ILE A 5 -6.56 2.85 6.11
N ALA A 6 -7.06 2.06 5.15
CA ALA A 6 -6.94 0.60 5.18
C ALA A 6 -5.48 0.15 5.08
N PHE A 7 -4.71 0.73 4.14
CA PHE A 7 -3.28 0.47 4.02
C PHE A 7 -2.52 0.84 5.31
N TYR A 8 -2.77 2.02 5.88
CA TYR A 8 -2.13 2.44 7.14
C TYR A 8 -2.47 1.52 8.31
N LYS A 9 -3.73 1.08 8.43
CA LYS A 9 -4.13 0.12 9.46
C LYS A 9 -3.38 -1.19 9.30
N LEU A 10 -3.28 -1.72 8.07
CA LEU A 10 -2.55 -2.96 7.80
C LEU A 10 -1.05 -2.85 8.08
N LEU A 11 -0.44 -1.69 7.82
CA LEU A 11 0.95 -1.43 8.20
C LEU A 11 1.15 -1.53 9.72
N LEU A 12 0.26 -0.89 10.49
CA LEU A 12 0.31 -0.91 11.95
C LEU A 12 0.02 -2.31 12.52
N GLU A 13 -0.99 -3.01 11.99
CA GLU A 13 -1.33 -4.37 12.43
C GLU A 13 -0.21 -5.38 12.20
N LYS A 14 0.61 -5.18 11.16
CA LYS A 14 1.70 -6.09 10.79
C LYS A 14 3.07 -5.61 11.27
N ASP A 15 3.14 -4.49 11.98
CA ASP A 15 4.38 -3.83 12.39
C ASP A 15 5.35 -3.58 11.21
N ILE A 16 4.79 -3.29 10.03
CA ILE A 16 5.56 -3.06 8.80
C ILE A 16 5.66 -1.56 8.56
N THR A 17 6.87 -1.06 8.40
CA THR A 17 7.10 0.34 8.06
C THR A 17 7.03 0.59 6.55
N ILE A 18 6.69 1.83 6.16
CA ILE A 18 6.77 2.30 4.77
C ILE A 18 8.17 2.06 4.17
N LYS A 19 9.22 2.20 5.00
CA LYS A 19 10.61 1.96 4.61
C LYS A 19 10.85 0.49 4.24
N GLU A 20 10.28 -0.43 5.02
CA GLU A 20 10.40 -1.87 4.77
C GLU A 20 9.70 -2.24 3.47
N ILE A 21 8.49 -1.72 3.21
CA ILE A 21 7.79 -1.95 1.93
C ILE A 21 8.60 -1.40 0.77
N ALA A 22 9.12 -0.18 0.88
CA ALA A 22 9.97 0.42 -0.13
C ALA A 22 11.19 -0.47 -0.42
N ARG A 23 11.84 -0.99 0.62
CA ARG A 23 12.99 -1.91 0.50
C ARG A 23 12.62 -3.23 -0.18
N GLN A 24 11.51 -3.85 0.20
CA GLN A 24 11.08 -5.14 -0.36
C GLN A 24 10.51 -5.04 -1.77
N THR A 25 9.83 -3.94 -2.10
CA THR A 25 9.29 -3.70 -3.44
C THR A 25 10.30 -3.10 -4.41
N GLY A 26 11.42 -2.56 -3.91
CA GLY A 26 12.37 -1.77 -4.70
C GLY A 26 11.82 -0.40 -5.12
N LEU A 27 10.69 0.03 -4.56
CA LEU A 27 10.05 1.30 -4.88
C LEU A 27 10.60 2.43 -4.01
N SER A 28 10.57 3.66 -4.53
CA SER A 28 10.94 4.83 -3.74
C SER A 28 9.99 5.00 -2.54
N MET A 29 10.56 5.38 -1.39
CA MET A 29 9.81 5.65 -0.17
C MET A 29 8.73 6.74 -0.38
N ASN A 30 9.02 7.74 -1.21
CA ASN A 30 8.05 8.77 -1.60
C ASN A 30 6.87 8.18 -2.39
N TRP A 31 7.11 7.16 -3.21
CA TRP A 31 6.07 6.47 -3.97
C TRP A 31 5.13 5.68 -3.05
N ILE A 32 5.68 4.95 -2.08
CA ILE A 32 4.86 4.26 -1.06
C ILE A 32 4.08 5.28 -0.23
N HIS A 33 4.69 6.41 0.13
CA HIS A 33 4.02 7.49 0.86
C HIS A 33 2.84 8.07 0.06
N LYS A 34 2.99 8.23 -1.26
CA LYS A 34 1.89 8.63 -2.15
C LYS A 34 0.76 7.59 -2.16
N ILE A 35 1.09 6.30 -2.23
CA ILE A 35 0.09 5.21 -2.16
C ILE A 35 -0.67 5.26 -0.84
N ALA A 36 0.05 5.45 0.27
CA ALA A 36 -0.55 5.58 1.60
C ALA A 36 -1.46 6.81 1.72
N ASN A 37 -1.16 7.89 0.98
CA ASN A 37 -2.00 9.08 0.88
C ASN A 37 -3.17 8.96 -0.11
N GLY A 38 -3.40 7.77 -0.68
CA GLY A 38 -4.57 7.49 -1.53
C GLY A 38 -4.28 7.43 -3.03
N ILE A 39 -3.02 7.50 -3.46
CA ILE A 39 -2.69 7.19 -4.86
C ILE A 39 -2.96 5.71 -5.11
N TYR A 40 -3.76 5.42 -6.13
CA TYR A 40 -4.01 4.06 -6.57
C TYR A 40 -2.79 3.53 -7.34
N PRO A 41 -2.09 2.49 -6.85
CA PRO A 41 -0.92 1.96 -7.54
C PRO A 41 -1.29 1.22 -8.82
N GLY A 42 -0.35 1.20 -9.76
CA GLY A 42 -0.48 0.44 -11.02
C GLY A 42 -0.65 -1.07 -10.81
N HIS A 43 -1.10 -1.76 -11.86
CA HIS A 43 -1.37 -3.20 -11.86
C HIS A 43 -0.20 -4.08 -11.37
N ASN A 44 1.05 -3.64 -11.56
CA ASN A 44 2.23 -4.42 -11.14
C ASN A 44 2.59 -4.21 -9.67
N VAL A 45 2.27 -3.05 -9.11
CA VAL A 45 2.69 -2.66 -7.74
C VAL A 45 1.72 -3.22 -6.70
N ARG A 46 0.42 -3.27 -7.02
CA ARG A 46 -0.61 -3.82 -6.12
C ARG A 46 -0.31 -5.25 -5.65
N PRO A 47 -0.06 -6.24 -6.54
CA PRO A 47 0.21 -7.62 -6.11
C PRO A 47 1.54 -7.74 -5.34
N MET A 48 2.54 -6.90 -5.63
CA MET A 48 3.80 -6.89 -4.86
C MET A 48 3.57 -6.49 -3.40
N ILE A 49 2.86 -5.37 -3.19
CA ILE A 49 2.53 -4.89 -1.84
C ILE A 49 1.57 -5.86 -1.13
N ALA A 50 0.60 -6.43 -1.85
CA ALA A 50 -0.30 -7.46 -1.32
C ALA A 50 0.45 -8.71 -0.82
N LYS A 51 1.46 -9.16 -1.58
CA LYS A 51 2.31 -10.29 -1.20
C LYS A 51 3.13 -10.01 0.06
N ILE A 52 3.67 -8.80 0.20
CA ILE A 52 4.43 -8.39 1.39
C ILE A 52 3.53 -8.33 2.62
N LEU A 53 2.35 -7.74 2.46
CA LEU A 53 1.36 -7.67 3.53
C LEU A 53 0.66 -9.01 3.78
N LYS A 54 0.79 -10.00 2.87
CA LYS A 54 0.06 -11.28 2.91
C LYS A 54 -1.46 -11.07 3.03
N GLU A 55 -1.99 -10.02 2.41
CA GLU A 55 -3.42 -9.69 2.41
C GLU A 55 -3.93 -9.55 0.98
N PRO A 56 -5.21 -9.80 0.75
CA PRO A 56 -5.79 -9.63 -0.58
C PRO A 56 -5.86 -8.15 -0.98
N GLU A 57 -5.70 -7.87 -2.28
CA GLU A 57 -5.66 -6.51 -2.83
C GLU A 57 -6.92 -5.70 -2.51
N ASN A 58 -8.09 -6.34 -2.42
CA ASN A 58 -9.36 -5.70 -2.10
C ASN A 58 -9.39 -5.07 -0.69
N LYS A 59 -8.65 -5.65 0.27
CA LYS A 59 -8.54 -5.16 1.64
C LYS A 59 -7.57 -3.99 1.74
N ILE A 60 -6.57 -3.97 0.88
CA ILE A 60 -5.54 -2.93 0.84
C ILE A 60 -5.99 -1.72 -0.01
N TRP A 61 -6.68 -1.99 -1.12
CA TRP A 61 -7.22 -0.98 -2.04
C TRP A 61 -8.71 -1.22 -2.27
N PRO A 62 -9.58 -0.74 -1.36
CA PRO A 62 -11.03 -0.78 -1.57
C PRO A 62 -11.41 -0.04 -2.87
N ALA A 63 -12.50 -0.48 -3.50
CA ALA A 63 -12.99 0.06 -4.78
C ALA A 63 -13.22 1.59 -4.77
N GLU A 64 -13.40 2.17 -3.58
CA GLU A 64 -13.54 3.62 -3.35
C GLU A 64 -12.31 4.45 -3.75
N LEU A 65 -11.13 3.84 -3.81
CA LEU A 65 -9.87 4.50 -4.21
C LEU A 65 -9.65 4.49 -5.73
N LYS A 66 -10.51 3.83 -6.50
CA LYS A 66 -10.41 3.74 -7.97
C LYS A 66 -10.90 5.01 -8.69
N LYS A 67 -11.17 6.09 -7.92
CA LYS A 67 -11.89 7.30 -8.35
C LYS A 67 -10.97 8.47 -8.65
#